data_AF-Q0W0X7-F1
#
_entry.id   AF-Q0W0X7-F1
#
_cell.length_a   1.000
_cell.length_b   1.000
_cell.length_c   1.000
_cell.angle_alpha   90.00
_cell.angle_beta   90.00
_cell.angle_gamma   90.00
#
_symmetry.space_group_name_H-M   'P 1'
#
loop_
_entity.id
_entity.type
_entity.pdbx_description
1 polymer ?
#
loop_
_entity_poly.entity_id
_entity_poly.type
_entity_poly.pdbx_seq_one_letter_code
_entity_poly.pdbx_strand_id
1 'polypeptide(L)'
;MKVSFRYISIFIVVLSAIMITGCTGSQVVSSNSDTQPSQQHPIYQQLTTPTPTQAPTVDPTIALRQNALSDYQSKISIVSIEQQSLDNYVNTPYTYVDLNDYKTWIDNYNIKASSYQQKCYDAISSGNIYLQYLTVGNDEYNRVKQNEATFSSNIQIYNNNYNQFISDYNKKKATNDAYNNYESKLRVVQSTSQDLQDYVNSSTIFSALSSSYIEGFNTKVTAYATACDNAVYAGQEYQKFLDPGSTAYNQVSSINTELTNSAAELRKTNEEVQKDSSYLSALTSLIKILPMLAV
;
A
#
# COMPACT_ATOMS: atom_id res chain seq x y z
N MET A 1 2.14 46.72 1.32
CA MET A 1 2.50 45.53 0.53
C MET A 1 1.28 44.62 0.52
N LYS A 2 0.54 44.51 -0.59
CA LYS A 2 -0.70 43.72 -0.68
C LYS A 2 -0.31 42.28 -1.04
N VAL A 3 -0.39 41.36 -0.08
CA VAL A 3 -0.28 39.92 -0.36
C VAL A 3 -1.68 39.39 -0.58
N SER A 4 -1.95 38.97 -1.81
CA SER A 4 -3.24 38.48 -2.27
C SER A 4 -3.48 37.05 -1.78
N PHE A 5 -4.39 36.88 -0.81
CA PHE A 5 -4.94 35.58 -0.43
C PHE A 5 -5.98 35.14 -1.46
N ARG A 6 -5.53 34.47 -2.53
CA ARG A 6 -6.36 33.61 -3.37
C ARG A 6 -5.54 32.37 -3.67
N TYR A 7 -6.20 31.21 -3.83
CA TYR A 7 -5.66 29.88 -4.10
C TYR A 7 -5.47 28.93 -2.89
N ILE A 8 -6.55 28.67 -2.14
CA ILE A 8 -6.70 27.43 -1.35
C ILE A 8 -8.11 26.87 -1.58
N SER A 9 -8.44 26.53 -2.83
CA SER A 9 -9.73 25.89 -3.18
C SER A 9 -9.59 24.80 -4.24
N ILE A 10 -8.39 24.22 -4.42
CA ILE A 10 -8.10 23.20 -5.45
C ILE A 10 -7.71 21.84 -4.80
N PHE A 11 -7.89 21.69 -3.49
CA PHE A 11 -7.19 20.65 -2.72
C PHE A 11 -7.79 19.23 -2.69
N ILE A 12 -8.94 18.95 -3.32
CA ILE A 12 -9.53 17.59 -3.31
C ILE A 12 -9.27 16.79 -4.61
N VAL A 13 -8.84 17.44 -5.71
CA VAL A 13 -8.80 16.77 -7.03
C VAL A 13 -7.41 16.29 -7.45
N VAL A 14 -6.33 16.79 -6.85
CA VAL A 14 -4.96 16.54 -7.38
C VAL A 14 -4.30 15.26 -6.83
N LEU A 15 -4.71 14.76 -5.66
CA LEU A 15 -4.13 13.55 -5.06
C LEU A 15 -4.57 12.23 -5.72
N SER A 16 -5.64 12.24 -6.50
CA SER A 16 -6.12 11.08 -7.27
C SER A 16 -5.44 10.90 -8.63
N ALA A 17 -4.62 11.86 -9.09
CA ALA A 17 -4.03 11.84 -10.44
C ALA A 17 -2.59 11.28 -10.52
N ILE A 18 -1.89 11.09 -9.40
CA ILE A 18 -0.47 10.68 -9.40
C ILE A 18 -0.29 9.13 -9.41
N MET A 19 -1.36 8.36 -9.27
CA MET A 19 -1.30 6.89 -9.19
C MET A 19 -1.40 6.16 -10.55
N ILE A 20 -1.39 6.90 -11.67
CA ILE A 20 -1.59 6.33 -13.02
C ILE A 20 -0.35 6.60 -13.88
N THR A 21 0.73 5.85 -13.69
CA THR A 21 1.64 5.49 -14.80
C THR A 21 2.71 4.51 -14.30
N GLY A 22 2.72 3.29 -14.83
CA GLY A 22 3.85 2.39 -14.67
C GLY A 22 3.48 0.92 -14.81
N CYS A 23 3.30 0.46 -16.05
CA CYS A 23 3.82 -0.82 -16.60
C CYS A 23 2.92 -1.31 -17.76
N THR A 24 3.29 -0.90 -18.97
CA THR A 24 2.89 -1.55 -20.23
C THR A 24 3.87 -2.69 -20.53
N GLY A 25 3.35 -3.87 -20.85
CA GLY A 25 4.14 -5.03 -21.28
C GLY A 25 3.38 -5.91 -22.28
N SER A 26 3.64 -5.63 -23.55
CA SER A 26 3.46 -6.35 -24.83
C SER A 26 2.64 -7.64 -24.94
N GLN A 27 1.78 -7.61 -25.98
CA GLN A 27 1.11 -8.74 -26.63
C GLN A 27 2.08 -9.65 -27.40
N VAL A 28 1.74 -10.94 -27.51
CA VAL A 28 2.12 -11.80 -28.65
C VAL A 28 0.91 -12.62 -29.12
N VAL A 29 0.74 -12.65 -30.43
CA VAL A 29 -0.35 -13.25 -31.24
C VAL A 29 0.13 -14.58 -31.86
N SER A 30 -0.79 -15.55 -32.06
CA SER A 30 -0.87 -16.51 -33.20
C SER A 30 -1.77 -17.70 -32.78
N SER A 31 -3.01 -17.93 -33.25
CA SER A 31 -3.61 -18.20 -34.57
C SER A 31 -3.59 -19.67 -35.05
N ASN A 32 -4.82 -20.23 -35.17
CA ASN A 32 -5.37 -21.27 -36.08
C ASN A 32 -4.84 -22.72 -35.94
N SER A 33 -5.60 -23.79 -36.21
CA SER A 33 -6.68 -24.01 -37.20
C SER A 33 -7.54 -25.26 -36.92
N ASP A 34 -8.76 -25.21 -37.49
CA ASP A 34 -9.80 -26.24 -37.66
C ASP A 34 -9.34 -27.63 -38.14
N THR A 35 -10.06 -28.70 -37.78
CA THR A 35 -11.05 -29.40 -38.66
C THR A 35 -11.56 -30.74 -38.05
N GLN A 36 -12.89 -30.90 -37.98
CA GLN A 36 -13.64 -32.18 -37.96
C GLN A 36 -13.66 -32.76 -39.40
N PRO A 37 -13.96 -34.06 -39.69
CA PRO A 37 -15.32 -34.62 -39.53
C PRO A 37 -15.38 -36.18 -39.29
N SER A 38 -16.32 -36.74 -38.51
CA SER A 38 -17.65 -37.29 -38.89
C SER A 38 -17.77 -38.82 -39.08
N GLN A 39 -18.90 -39.35 -38.55
CA GLN A 39 -19.79 -40.43 -39.04
C GLN A 39 -19.82 -41.81 -38.35
N GLN A 40 -21.08 -42.26 -38.22
CA GLN A 40 -21.66 -43.39 -37.49
C GLN A 40 -21.84 -44.65 -38.37
N HIS A 41 -21.65 -45.84 -37.74
CA HIS A 41 -22.41 -47.15 -37.77
C HIS A 41 -22.98 -47.76 -39.09
N PRO A 42 -23.44 -49.05 -39.15
CA PRO A 42 -23.25 -50.28 -38.32
C PRO A 42 -23.01 -51.59 -39.16
N ILE A 43 -22.88 -52.76 -38.50
CA ILE A 43 -23.61 -54.05 -38.73
C ILE A 43 -22.82 -55.30 -38.23
N TYR A 44 -23.61 -56.30 -37.84
CA TYR A 44 -23.46 -57.50 -37.00
C TYR A 44 -22.53 -58.66 -37.44
N GLN A 45 -22.18 -59.46 -36.41
CA GLN A 45 -21.91 -60.92 -36.35
C GLN A 45 -20.53 -61.47 -36.78
N GLN A 46 -19.81 -62.05 -35.82
CA GLN A 46 -19.75 -63.52 -35.64
C GLN A 46 -19.10 -63.88 -34.29
N LEU A 47 -19.74 -64.81 -33.57
CA LEU A 47 -19.18 -65.47 -32.38
C LEU A 47 -18.01 -66.37 -32.81
N THR A 48 -16.80 -66.03 -32.40
CA THR A 48 -15.71 -66.99 -32.23
C THR A 48 -15.37 -67.06 -30.76
N THR A 49 -15.51 -68.24 -30.17
CA THR A 49 -15.07 -68.55 -28.81
C THR A 49 -13.59 -68.16 -28.63
N PRO A 50 -13.26 -67.25 -27.71
CA PRO A 50 -11.86 -66.99 -27.40
C PRO A 50 -11.30 -68.17 -26.61
N THR A 51 -10.23 -68.77 -27.13
CA THR A 51 -9.26 -69.53 -26.34
C THR A 51 -8.92 -68.71 -25.09
N PRO A 52 -8.83 -69.31 -23.87
CA PRO A 52 -8.46 -68.57 -22.68
C PRO A 52 -7.05 -68.03 -22.87
N THR A 53 -6.96 -66.78 -23.31
CA THR A 53 -5.72 -66.03 -23.36
C THR A 53 -5.41 -65.70 -21.92
N GLN A 54 -4.33 -66.28 -21.39
CA GLN A 54 -3.78 -65.86 -20.11
C GLN A 54 -3.69 -64.34 -20.11
N ALA A 55 -4.40 -63.69 -19.17
CA ALA A 55 -4.30 -62.26 -19.00
C ALA A 55 -2.80 -61.91 -18.84
N PRO A 56 -2.26 -60.94 -19.60
CA PRO A 56 -0.86 -60.59 -19.49
C PRO A 56 -0.60 -60.19 -18.04
N THR A 57 0.29 -60.91 -17.39
CA THR A 57 0.73 -60.61 -16.03
C THR A 57 1.55 -59.33 -16.13
N VAL A 58 0.91 -58.18 -15.91
CA VAL A 58 1.59 -56.89 -15.89
C VAL A 58 2.64 -56.96 -14.79
N ASP A 59 3.91 -56.77 -15.15
CA ASP A 59 5.01 -56.68 -14.19
C ASP A 59 4.62 -55.61 -13.14
N PRO A 60 4.54 -55.97 -11.85
CA PRO A 60 4.13 -55.04 -10.80
C PRO A 60 4.98 -53.76 -10.78
N THR A 61 6.22 -53.83 -11.25
CA THR A 61 7.13 -52.67 -11.38
C THR A 61 6.66 -51.68 -12.45
N ILE A 62 6.09 -52.16 -13.55
CA ILE A 62 5.53 -51.33 -14.62
C ILE A 62 4.27 -50.60 -14.14
N ALA A 63 3.37 -51.30 -13.43
CA ALA A 63 2.16 -50.72 -12.88
C ALA A 63 2.46 -49.64 -11.83
N LEU A 64 3.44 -49.88 -10.94
CA LEU A 64 3.87 -48.90 -9.93
C LEU A 64 4.46 -47.64 -10.58
N ARG A 65 5.31 -47.80 -11.60
CA ARG A 65 5.87 -46.67 -12.37
C ARG A 65 4.77 -45.83 -13.03
N GLN A 66 3.78 -46.47 -13.65
CA GLN A 66 2.66 -45.79 -14.31
C GLN A 66 1.82 -44.99 -13.31
N ASN A 67 1.56 -45.56 -12.13
CA ASN A 67 0.85 -44.86 -11.06
C ASN A 67 1.63 -43.64 -10.56
N ALA A 68 2.95 -43.76 -10.36
CA ALA A 68 3.81 -42.66 -9.95
C ALA A 68 3.85 -41.53 -11.00
N LEU A 69 3.93 -41.87 -12.29
CA LEU A 69 3.86 -40.89 -13.38
C LEU A 69 2.50 -40.17 -13.40
N SER A 70 1.41 -40.92 -13.28
CA SER A 70 0.04 -40.39 -13.30
C SER A 70 -0.20 -39.41 -12.15
N ASP A 71 0.22 -39.77 -10.93
CA ASP A 71 0.13 -38.87 -9.78
C ASP A 71 0.97 -37.61 -9.98
N TYR A 72 2.23 -37.75 -10.43
CA TYR A 72 3.10 -36.61 -10.73
C TYR A 72 2.49 -35.65 -11.78
N GLN A 73 1.98 -36.19 -12.89
CA GLN A 73 1.33 -35.39 -13.94
C GLN A 73 0.08 -34.66 -13.42
N SER A 74 -0.71 -35.33 -12.58
CA SER A 74 -1.87 -34.74 -11.91
C SER A 74 -1.47 -33.56 -11.02
N LYS A 75 -0.43 -33.72 -10.19
CA LYS A 75 0.06 -32.63 -9.32
C LYS A 75 0.62 -31.45 -10.10
N ILE A 76 1.38 -31.70 -11.17
CA ILE A 76 1.88 -30.62 -12.05
C ILE A 76 0.73 -29.84 -12.68
N SER A 77 -0.32 -30.52 -13.13
CA SER A 77 -1.48 -29.87 -13.74
C SER A 77 -2.16 -28.92 -12.75
N ILE A 78 -2.26 -29.32 -11.48
CA ILE A 78 -2.77 -28.47 -10.41
C ILE A 78 -1.85 -27.26 -10.15
N VAL A 79 -0.52 -27.46 -10.13
CA VAL A 79 0.43 -26.35 -9.98
C VAL A 79 0.25 -25.30 -11.08
N SER A 80 0.09 -25.73 -12.33
CA SER A 80 -0.14 -24.82 -13.47
C SER A 80 -1.41 -23.98 -13.30
N ILE A 81 -2.51 -24.59 -12.86
CA ILE A 81 -3.79 -23.91 -12.60
C ILE A 81 -3.65 -22.86 -11.48
N GLU A 82 -3.02 -23.25 -10.37
CA GLU A 82 -2.79 -22.32 -9.25
C GLU A 82 -1.84 -21.19 -9.64
N GLN A 83 -0.81 -21.47 -10.43
CA GLN A 83 0.11 -20.46 -10.94
C GLN A 83 -0.65 -19.42 -11.77
N GLN A 84 -1.45 -19.86 -12.74
CA GLN A 84 -2.25 -18.98 -13.58
C GLN A 84 -3.24 -18.14 -12.76
N SER A 85 -3.87 -18.74 -11.76
CA SER A 85 -4.77 -18.04 -10.83
C SER A 85 -4.04 -16.95 -10.04
N LEU A 86 -2.83 -17.23 -9.55
CA LEU A 86 -2.01 -16.30 -8.80
C LEU A 86 -1.46 -15.18 -9.70
N ASP A 87 -0.98 -15.50 -10.89
CA ASP A 87 -0.50 -14.53 -11.89
C ASP A 87 -1.62 -13.59 -12.31
N ASN A 88 -2.83 -14.11 -12.55
CA ASN A 88 -3.99 -13.27 -12.84
C ASN A 88 -4.34 -12.36 -11.67
N TYR A 89 -4.21 -12.83 -10.42
CA TYR A 89 -4.49 -12.02 -9.23
C TYR A 89 -3.52 -10.83 -9.10
N VAL A 90 -2.22 -11.07 -9.34
CA VAL A 90 -1.20 -10.02 -9.30
C VAL A 90 -1.36 -9.01 -10.43
N ASN A 91 -1.72 -9.49 -11.63
CA ASN A 91 -1.80 -8.66 -12.83
C ASN A 91 -3.15 -7.98 -13.03
N THR A 92 -4.17 -8.30 -12.23
CA THR A 92 -5.47 -7.61 -12.32
C THR A 92 -5.30 -6.18 -11.81
N PRO A 93 -5.52 -5.16 -12.66
CA PRO A 93 -5.41 -3.77 -12.24
C PRO A 93 -6.47 -3.49 -11.17
N TYR A 94 -6.05 -3.40 -9.92
CA TYR A 94 -6.92 -2.98 -8.83
C TYR A 94 -6.41 -1.66 -8.28
N THR A 95 -7.16 -0.61 -8.53
CA THR A 95 -6.89 0.71 -7.97
C THR A 95 -7.38 0.69 -6.53
N TYR A 96 -6.46 0.54 -5.57
CA TYR A 96 -6.80 0.53 -4.15
C TYR A 96 -7.42 1.88 -3.74
N VAL A 97 -8.69 1.85 -3.36
CA VAL A 97 -9.45 3.04 -2.97
C VAL A 97 -8.99 3.55 -1.60
N ASP A 98 -8.69 2.63 -0.67
CA ASP A 98 -8.14 2.95 0.65
C ASP A 98 -7.12 1.92 1.17
N LEU A 99 -6.59 2.15 2.38
CA LEU A 99 -5.61 1.27 3.02
C LEU A 99 -6.18 -0.10 3.42
N ASN A 100 -7.46 -0.17 3.81
CA ASN A 100 -8.08 -1.40 4.27
C ASN A 100 -8.32 -2.37 3.10
N ASP A 101 -8.74 -1.82 1.96
CA ASP A 101 -8.85 -2.56 0.70
C ASP A 101 -7.48 -3.12 0.27
N TYR A 102 -6.43 -2.30 0.35
CA TYR A 102 -5.08 -2.76 0.02
C TYR A 102 -4.62 -3.89 0.96
N LYS A 103 -4.86 -3.77 2.27
CA LYS A 103 -4.51 -4.81 3.23
C LYS A 103 -5.23 -6.13 2.95
N THR A 104 -6.53 -6.04 2.66
CA THR A 104 -7.36 -7.20 2.32
C THR A 104 -6.87 -7.89 1.05
N TRP A 105 -6.47 -7.12 0.04
CA TRP A 105 -5.86 -7.67 -1.17
C TRP A 105 -4.53 -8.39 -0.87
N ILE A 106 -3.66 -7.82 -0.05
CA ILE A 106 -2.39 -8.46 0.34
C ILE A 106 -2.65 -9.78 1.10
N ASP A 107 -3.64 -9.80 1.99
CA ASP A 107 -3.99 -11.01 2.74
C ASP A 107 -4.51 -12.12 1.82
N ASN A 108 -5.35 -11.77 0.85
CA ASN A 108 -5.82 -12.70 -0.17
C ASN A 108 -4.69 -13.19 -1.10
N TYR A 109 -3.74 -12.31 -1.45
CA TYR A 109 -2.54 -12.70 -2.17
C TYR A 109 -1.74 -13.76 -1.40
N ASN A 110 -1.52 -13.54 -0.10
CA ASN A 110 -0.78 -14.46 0.77
C ASN A 110 -1.45 -15.84 0.86
N ILE A 111 -2.78 -15.87 0.95
CA ILE A 111 -3.56 -17.12 0.94
C ILE A 111 -3.33 -17.89 -0.36
N LYS A 112 -3.39 -17.20 -1.51
CA LYS A 112 -3.18 -17.82 -2.82
C LYS A 112 -1.72 -18.27 -3.03
N ALA A 113 -0.75 -17.47 -2.62
CA ALA A 113 0.67 -17.82 -2.67
C ALA A 113 0.98 -19.05 -1.80
N SER A 114 0.40 -19.13 -0.60
CA SER A 114 0.53 -20.29 0.28
C SER A 114 -0.11 -21.55 -0.32
N SER A 115 -1.28 -21.42 -0.96
CA SER A 115 -1.91 -22.52 -1.71
C SER A 115 -1.01 -23.03 -2.82
N TYR A 116 -0.49 -22.12 -3.67
CA TYR A 116 0.43 -22.45 -4.75
C TYR A 116 1.70 -23.17 -4.24
N GLN A 117 2.31 -22.66 -3.17
CA GLN A 117 3.47 -23.26 -2.54
C GLN A 117 3.19 -24.69 -2.08
N GLN A 118 2.04 -24.93 -1.45
CA GLN A 118 1.66 -26.29 -1.05
C GLN A 118 1.52 -27.22 -2.25
N LYS A 119 0.91 -26.76 -3.35
CA LYS A 119 0.78 -27.58 -4.58
C LYS A 119 2.12 -27.89 -5.22
N CYS A 120 3.06 -26.95 -5.18
CA CYS A 120 4.43 -27.18 -5.62
C CYS A 120 5.11 -28.27 -4.77
N TYR A 121 4.96 -28.24 -3.45
CA TYR A 121 5.51 -29.28 -2.58
C TYR A 121 4.87 -30.66 -2.83
N ASP A 122 3.56 -30.71 -3.06
CA ASP A 122 2.88 -31.95 -3.45
C ASP A 122 3.47 -32.52 -4.75
N ALA A 123 3.71 -31.66 -5.76
CA ALA A 123 4.29 -32.05 -7.04
C ALA A 123 5.77 -32.46 -6.95
N ILE A 124 6.56 -31.80 -6.10
CA ILE A 124 7.95 -32.19 -5.82
C ILE A 124 7.97 -33.55 -5.12
N SER A 125 7.07 -33.78 -4.16
CA SER A 125 6.97 -35.04 -3.44
C SER A 125 6.63 -36.21 -4.39
N SER A 126 5.61 -36.05 -5.24
CA SER A 126 5.25 -37.07 -6.24
C SER A 126 6.32 -37.23 -7.32
N GLY A 127 7.00 -36.15 -7.71
CA GLY A 127 8.16 -36.16 -8.60
C GLY A 127 9.29 -37.04 -8.04
N ASN A 128 9.65 -36.87 -6.77
CA ASN A 128 10.67 -37.67 -6.10
C ASN A 128 10.32 -39.17 -6.04
N ILE A 129 9.04 -39.53 -5.93
CA ILE A 129 8.60 -40.93 -6.03
C ILE A 129 8.80 -41.42 -7.47
N TYR A 130 8.38 -40.64 -8.47
CA TYR A 130 8.52 -41.01 -9.87
C TYR A 130 9.99 -41.17 -10.30
N LEU A 131 10.89 -40.32 -9.80
CA LEU A 131 12.33 -40.39 -10.05
C LEU A 131 12.95 -41.75 -9.68
N GLN A 132 12.40 -42.47 -8.70
CA GLN A 132 12.91 -43.78 -8.27
C GLN A 132 12.75 -44.86 -9.36
N TYR A 133 11.87 -44.64 -10.34
CA TYR A 133 11.61 -45.54 -11.46
C TYR A 133 12.32 -45.10 -12.75
N LEU A 134 13.13 -44.05 -12.70
CA LEU A 134 13.84 -43.50 -13.84
C LEU A 134 15.34 -43.79 -13.77
N THR A 135 15.95 -43.95 -14.93
CA THR A 135 17.41 -43.96 -15.04
C THR A 135 17.95 -42.56 -14.76
N VAL A 136 18.81 -42.45 -13.75
CA VAL A 136 19.45 -41.18 -13.38
C VAL A 136 20.14 -40.58 -14.61
N GLY A 137 19.89 -39.29 -14.84
CA GLY A 137 20.52 -38.51 -15.91
C GLY A 137 19.89 -38.65 -17.29
N ASN A 138 18.85 -39.49 -17.46
CA ASN A 138 18.09 -39.48 -18.70
C ASN A 138 17.22 -38.21 -18.82
N ASP A 139 16.67 -37.99 -20.01
CA ASP A 139 15.89 -36.77 -20.31
C ASP A 139 14.70 -36.58 -19.37
N GLU A 140 13.96 -37.66 -19.08
CA GLU A 140 12.79 -37.60 -18.21
C GLU A 140 13.16 -37.30 -16.75
N TYR A 141 14.24 -37.89 -16.25
CA TYR A 141 14.80 -37.60 -14.93
C TYR A 141 15.19 -36.13 -14.83
N ASN A 142 15.92 -35.62 -15.82
CA ASN A 142 16.36 -34.23 -15.86
C ASN A 142 15.18 -33.26 -15.97
N ARG A 143 14.15 -33.60 -16.76
CA ARG A 143 12.90 -32.83 -16.87
C ARG A 143 12.19 -32.70 -15.52
N VAL A 144 12.08 -33.80 -14.78
CA VAL A 144 11.46 -33.79 -13.44
C VAL A 144 12.25 -32.87 -12.49
N LYS A 145 13.58 -33.01 -12.44
CA LYS A 145 14.44 -32.12 -11.62
C LYS A 145 14.36 -30.65 -12.05
N GLN A 146 14.24 -30.37 -13.34
CA GLN A 146 14.06 -29.01 -13.86
C GLN A 146 12.72 -28.40 -13.42
N ASN A 147 11.64 -29.19 -13.41
CA ASN A 147 10.35 -28.76 -12.90
C ASN A 147 10.44 -28.41 -11.40
N GLU A 148 11.08 -29.25 -10.59
CA GLU A 148 11.28 -28.98 -9.15
C GLU A 148 12.06 -27.67 -8.91
N ALA A 149 13.10 -27.42 -9.71
CA ALA A 149 13.86 -26.17 -9.65
C ALA A 149 13.00 -24.97 -10.04
N THR A 150 12.17 -25.10 -11.09
CA THR A 150 11.21 -24.07 -11.50
C THR A 150 10.20 -23.76 -10.39
N PHE A 151 9.61 -24.78 -9.77
CA PHE A 151 8.67 -24.59 -8.66
C PHE A 151 9.31 -23.88 -7.48
N SER A 152 10.53 -24.29 -7.11
CA SER A 152 11.29 -23.66 -6.02
C SER A 152 11.58 -22.19 -6.31
N SER A 153 11.98 -21.86 -7.54
CA SER A 153 12.20 -20.49 -8.01
C SER A 153 10.91 -19.65 -7.95
N ASN A 154 9.80 -20.20 -8.43
CA ASN A 154 8.52 -19.47 -8.45
C ASN A 154 7.98 -19.20 -7.04
N ILE A 155 8.13 -20.15 -6.10
CA ILE A 155 7.80 -19.93 -4.68
C ILE A 155 8.58 -18.71 -4.15
N GLN A 156 9.87 -18.60 -4.45
CA GLN A 156 10.69 -17.47 -4.01
C GLN A 156 10.20 -16.15 -4.62
N ILE A 157 9.84 -16.13 -5.90
CA ILE A 157 9.30 -14.94 -6.57
C ILE A 157 8.03 -14.45 -5.85
N TYR A 158 7.06 -15.33 -5.60
CA TYR A 158 5.82 -14.92 -4.95
C TYR A 158 6.00 -14.49 -3.49
N ASN A 159 6.91 -15.14 -2.75
CA ASN A 159 7.27 -14.71 -1.41
C ASN A 159 7.93 -13.33 -1.39
N ASN A 160 8.80 -13.04 -2.38
CA ASN A 160 9.40 -11.72 -2.53
C ASN A 160 8.36 -10.65 -2.87
N ASN A 161 7.42 -10.95 -3.76
CA ASN A 161 6.30 -10.07 -4.09
C ASN A 161 5.45 -9.76 -2.84
N TYR A 162 5.10 -10.77 -2.04
CA TYR A 162 4.36 -10.56 -0.78
C TYR A 162 5.11 -9.61 0.16
N ASN A 163 6.40 -9.85 0.36
CA ASN A 163 7.24 -9.03 1.23
C ASN A 163 7.31 -7.58 0.72
N GLN A 164 7.41 -7.39 -0.59
CA GLN A 164 7.37 -6.06 -1.21
C GLN A 164 6.01 -5.38 -0.96
N PHE A 165 4.90 -6.06 -1.21
CA PHE A 165 3.56 -5.49 -1.00
C PHE A 165 3.31 -5.12 0.47
N ILE A 166 3.72 -5.96 1.42
CA ILE A 166 3.62 -5.64 2.85
C ILE A 166 4.51 -4.44 3.22
N SER A 167 5.72 -4.36 2.67
CA SER A 167 6.61 -3.22 2.88
C SER A 167 5.98 -1.92 2.38
N ASP A 168 5.42 -1.94 1.17
CA ASP A 168 4.74 -0.79 0.56
C ASP A 168 3.50 -0.37 1.36
N TYR A 169 2.70 -1.34 1.80
CA TYR A 169 1.57 -1.10 2.70
C TYR A 169 2.00 -0.42 4.00
N ASN A 170 3.04 -0.94 4.67
CA ASN A 170 3.53 -0.39 5.94
C ASN A 170 4.06 1.04 5.76
N LYS A 171 4.77 1.31 4.65
CA LYS A 171 5.23 2.67 4.30
C LYS A 171 4.04 3.61 4.10
N LYS A 172 3.02 3.19 3.33
CA LYS A 172 1.81 3.98 3.08
C LYS A 172 1.03 4.25 4.37
N LYS A 173 0.88 3.24 5.22
CA LYS A 173 0.24 3.37 6.54
C LYS A 173 0.98 4.38 7.43
N ALA A 174 2.31 4.25 7.56
CA ALA A 174 3.11 5.17 8.36
C ALA A 174 3.02 6.62 7.84
N THR A 175 3.00 6.80 6.52
CA THR A 175 2.81 8.10 5.87
C THR A 175 1.45 8.71 6.22
N ASN A 176 0.36 7.91 6.13
CA ASN A 176 -0.99 8.36 6.49
C ASN A 176 -1.12 8.68 7.99
N ASP A 177 -0.54 7.85 8.86
CA ASP A 177 -0.57 8.07 10.31
C ASP A 177 0.15 9.38 10.67
N ALA A 178 1.32 9.64 10.05
CA ALA A 178 2.06 10.88 10.25
C ALA A 178 1.31 12.11 9.72
N TYR A 179 0.69 12.01 8.53
CA TYR A 179 -0.16 13.06 7.98
C TYR A 179 -1.35 13.38 8.88
N ASN A 180 -2.10 12.37 9.33
CA ASN A 180 -3.26 12.55 10.19
C ASN A 180 -2.87 13.20 11.54
N ASN A 181 -1.73 12.82 12.10
CA ASN A 181 -1.20 13.47 13.31
C ASN A 181 -0.87 14.94 13.05
N TYR A 182 -0.19 15.25 11.93
CA TYR A 182 0.12 16.63 11.55
C TYR A 182 -1.16 17.46 11.35
N GLU A 183 -2.13 16.96 10.59
CA GLU A 183 -3.43 17.60 10.38
C GLU A 183 -4.16 17.86 11.71
N SER A 184 -4.16 16.87 12.61
CA SER A 184 -4.74 17.03 13.96
C SER A 184 -4.08 18.18 14.73
N LYS A 185 -2.74 18.33 14.66
CA LYS A 185 -2.04 19.44 15.31
C LYS A 185 -2.35 20.79 14.66
N LEU A 186 -2.48 20.84 13.33
CA LEU A 186 -2.91 22.06 12.63
C LEU A 186 -4.31 22.51 13.07
N ARG A 187 -5.24 21.58 13.31
CA ARG A 187 -6.58 21.91 13.86
C ARG A 187 -6.48 22.51 15.27
N VAL A 188 -5.54 22.07 16.10
CA VAL A 188 -5.29 22.68 17.42
C VAL A 188 -4.71 24.09 17.28
N VAL A 189 -3.81 24.32 16.32
CA VAL A 189 -3.32 25.68 16.01
C VAL A 189 -4.47 26.60 15.61
N GLN A 190 -5.36 26.15 14.72
CA GLN A 190 -6.54 26.92 14.33
C GLN A 190 -7.43 27.25 15.54
N SER A 191 -7.74 26.25 16.37
CA SER A 191 -8.59 26.44 17.55
C SER A 191 -8.00 27.42 18.56
N THR A 192 -6.69 27.31 18.86
CA THR A 192 -6.00 28.22 19.79
C THR A 192 -5.82 29.62 19.22
N SER A 193 -5.63 29.74 17.90
CA SER A 193 -5.62 31.03 17.20
C SER A 193 -6.97 31.74 17.32
N GLN A 194 -8.08 31.01 17.08
CA GLN A 194 -9.42 31.56 17.20
C GLN A 194 -9.71 31.99 18.64
N ASP A 195 -9.39 31.15 19.62
CA ASP A 195 -9.55 31.45 21.05
C ASP A 195 -8.75 32.70 21.48
N LEU A 196 -7.53 32.87 20.96
CA LEU A 196 -6.73 34.08 21.18
C LEU A 196 -7.36 35.32 20.52
N GLN A 197 -7.85 35.20 19.27
CA GLN A 197 -8.54 36.28 18.58
C GLN A 197 -9.81 36.69 19.31
N ASP A 198 -10.61 35.73 19.76
CA ASP A 198 -11.82 35.95 20.53
C ASP A 198 -11.49 36.61 21.87
N TYR A 199 -10.43 36.18 22.55
CA TYR A 199 -9.99 36.81 23.79
C TYR A 199 -9.63 38.29 23.61
N VAL A 200 -8.97 38.63 22.50
CA VAL A 200 -8.63 40.02 22.19
C VAL A 200 -9.84 40.83 21.70
N ASN A 201 -10.75 40.22 20.94
CA ASN A 201 -11.91 40.89 20.35
C ASN A 201 -13.13 40.97 21.28
N SER A 202 -13.28 40.07 22.24
CA SER A 202 -14.40 40.01 23.20
C SER A 202 -14.41 41.15 24.22
N SER A 203 -13.61 42.17 23.97
CA SER A 203 -13.03 42.96 25.02
C SER A 203 -13.53 44.40 24.93
N THR A 204 -14.47 44.72 25.82
CA THR A 204 -14.71 46.07 26.37
C THR A 204 -13.48 46.60 27.15
N ILE A 205 -12.27 46.09 26.86
CA ILE A 205 -11.06 46.08 27.71
C ILE A 205 -10.13 47.26 27.44
N PHE A 206 -10.43 48.12 26.46
CA PHE A 206 -9.71 49.39 26.32
C PHE A 206 -9.80 50.27 27.58
N SER A 207 -10.74 50.02 28.51
CA SER A 207 -10.85 50.73 29.79
C SER A 207 -10.13 50.07 30.97
N ALA A 208 -9.68 48.81 30.89
CA ALA A 208 -9.02 48.12 31.99
C ALA A 208 -7.90 47.19 31.51
N LEU A 209 -6.71 47.77 31.37
CA LEU A 209 -5.41 47.07 31.37
C LEU A 209 -5.15 46.43 32.76
N SER A 210 -6.06 45.57 33.22
CA SER A 210 -5.93 44.90 34.52
C SER A 210 -4.88 43.79 34.43
N SER A 211 -4.21 43.52 35.55
CA SER A 211 -3.27 42.39 35.64
C SER A 211 -3.93 41.06 35.25
N SER A 212 -5.22 40.89 35.53
CA SER A 212 -6.00 39.71 35.14
C SER A 212 -6.18 39.55 33.62
N TYR A 213 -6.28 40.65 32.87
CA TYR A 213 -6.32 40.58 31.40
C TYR A 213 -4.96 40.19 30.83
N ILE A 214 -3.88 40.79 31.34
CA ILE A 214 -2.51 40.48 30.90
C ILE A 214 -2.18 39.00 31.17
N GLU A 215 -2.57 38.48 32.33
CA GLU A 215 -2.39 37.06 32.67
C GLU A 215 -3.18 36.13 31.74
N GLY A 216 -4.45 36.45 31.47
CA GLY A 216 -5.27 35.67 30.54
C GLY A 216 -4.73 35.74 29.11
N PHE A 217 -4.29 36.90 28.64
CA PHE A 217 -3.65 37.07 27.34
C PHE A 217 -2.38 36.21 27.23
N ASN A 218 -1.50 36.28 28.23
CA ASN A 218 -0.27 35.48 28.29
C ASN A 218 -0.56 33.98 28.23
N THR A 219 -1.62 33.53 28.92
CA THR A 219 -2.08 32.14 28.87
C THR A 219 -2.47 31.72 27.45
N LYS A 220 -3.23 32.55 26.74
CA LYS A 220 -3.69 32.29 25.37
C LYS A 220 -2.52 32.29 24.37
N VAL A 221 -1.59 33.24 24.48
CA VAL A 221 -0.36 33.27 23.67
C VAL A 221 0.47 32.01 23.86
N THR A 222 0.66 31.59 25.11
CA THR A 222 1.41 30.37 25.45
C THR A 222 0.77 29.12 24.85
N ALA A 223 -0.57 29.02 24.92
CA ALA A 223 -1.31 27.92 24.32
C ALA A 223 -1.15 27.87 22.79
N TYR A 224 -1.29 29.01 22.10
CA TYR A 224 -1.09 29.10 20.65
C TYR A 224 0.35 28.75 20.24
N ALA A 225 1.34 29.30 20.92
CA ALA A 225 2.74 29.05 20.61
C ALA A 225 3.10 27.57 20.82
N THR A 226 2.58 26.95 21.88
CA THR A 226 2.72 25.51 22.13
C THR A 226 2.05 24.67 21.04
N ALA A 227 0.86 25.07 20.57
CA ALA A 227 0.19 24.40 19.46
C ALA A 227 1.01 24.47 18.17
N CYS A 228 1.61 25.63 17.87
CA CYS A 228 2.48 25.83 16.72
C CYS A 228 3.70 24.91 16.79
N ASP A 229 4.43 24.90 17.92
CA ASP A 229 5.62 24.05 18.09
C ASP A 229 5.27 22.56 17.92
N ASN A 230 4.15 22.12 18.47
CA ASN A 230 3.66 20.74 18.31
C ASN A 230 3.30 20.39 16.86
N ALA A 231 2.70 21.33 16.12
CA ALA A 231 2.38 21.16 14.71
C ALA A 231 3.66 21.12 13.86
N VAL A 232 4.64 21.98 14.13
CA VAL A 232 5.95 21.97 13.44
C VAL A 232 6.64 20.63 13.65
N TYR A 233 6.69 20.14 14.90
CA TYR A 233 7.27 18.83 15.20
C TYR A 233 6.55 17.70 14.44
N ALA A 234 5.22 17.67 14.45
CA ALA A 234 4.44 16.68 13.70
C ALA A 234 4.67 16.80 12.17
N GLY A 235 4.80 18.01 11.65
CA GLY A 235 5.11 18.27 10.25
C GLY A 235 6.50 17.75 9.86
N GLN A 236 7.51 17.93 10.72
CA GLN A 236 8.86 17.37 10.53
C GLN A 236 8.84 15.84 10.51
N GLU A 237 8.03 15.20 11.37
CA GLU A 237 7.84 13.75 11.33
C GLU A 237 7.18 13.29 10.02
N TYR A 238 6.16 14.00 9.54
CA TYR A 238 5.51 13.71 8.26
C TYR A 238 6.47 13.89 7.07
N GLN A 239 7.32 14.92 7.09
CA GLN A 239 8.30 15.19 6.03
C GLN A 239 9.30 14.05 5.81
N LYS A 240 9.58 13.21 6.81
CA LYS A 240 10.45 12.03 6.66
C LYS A 240 9.92 11.02 5.64
N PHE A 241 8.62 11.07 5.32
CA PHE A 241 7.95 10.18 4.37
C PHE A 241 7.75 10.80 2.99
N LEU A 242 8.12 12.08 2.82
CA LEU A 242 7.92 12.82 1.59
C LEU A 242 9.24 12.92 0.82
N ASP A 243 9.15 12.88 -0.51
CA ASP A 243 10.30 13.08 -1.36
C ASP A 243 10.81 14.54 -1.22
N PRO A 244 12.10 14.76 -0.91
CA PRO A 244 12.67 16.10 -0.84
C PRO A 244 12.45 16.88 -2.14
N GLY A 245 11.94 18.10 -2.02
CA GLY A 245 11.63 18.96 -3.17
C GLY A 245 10.29 18.69 -3.84
N SER A 246 9.54 17.66 -3.41
CA SER A 246 8.15 17.47 -3.84
C SER A 246 7.27 18.64 -3.41
N THR A 247 6.16 18.86 -4.14
CA THR A 247 5.18 19.89 -3.79
C THR A 247 4.68 19.76 -2.35
N ALA A 248 4.36 18.53 -1.91
CA ALA A 248 3.92 18.26 -0.55
C ALA A 248 5.02 18.59 0.48
N TYR A 249 6.27 18.18 0.23
CA TYR A 249 7.39 18.48 1.13
C TYR A 249 7.58 19.99 1.30
N ASN A 250 7.61 20.73 0.18
CA ASN A 250 7.80 22.18 0.18
C ASN A 250 6.65 22.92 0.87
N GLN A 251 5.42 22.44 0.69
CA GLN A 251 4.25 22.99 1.38
C GLN A 251 4.35 22.82 2.90
N VAL A 252 4.69 21.62 3.38
CA VAL A 252 4.89 21.38 4.82
C VAL A 252 6.02 22.26 5.36
N SER A 253 7.13 22.42 4.62
CA SER A 253 8.22 23.32 5.00
C SER A 253 7.77 24.78 5.12
N SER A 254 6.95 25.26 4.18
CA SER A 254 6.42 26.63 4.21
C SER A 254 5.54 26.85 5.42
N ILE A 255 4.58 25.95 5.66
CA ILE A 255 3.67 26.04 6.81
C ILE A 255 4.46 25.99 8.12
N ASN A 256 5.42 25.06 8.25
CA ASN A 256 6.27 24.98 9.44
C ASN A 256 7.06 26.27 9.69
N THR A 257 7.54 26.92 8.63
CA THR A 257 8.24 28.21 8.73
C THR A 257 7.30 29.32 9.19
N GLU A 258 6.10 29.40 8.62
CA GLU A 258 5.08 30.38 9.00
C GLU A 258 4.64 30.22 10.46
N LEU A 259 4.39 28.99 10.91
CA LEU A 259 4.04 28.68 12.30
C LEU A 259 5.16 29.06 13.27
N THR A 260 6.41 28.73 12.92
CA THR A 260 7.60 29.08 13.72
C THR A 260 7.71 30.59 13.89
N ASN A 261 7.61 31.34 12.79
CA ASN A 261 7.72 32.79 12.80
C ASN A 261 6.56 33.43 13.58
N SER A 262 5.32 32.97 13.35
CA SER A 262 4.14 33.45 14.05
C SER A 262 4.25 33.25 15.57
N ALA A 263 4.65 32.06 16.02
CA ALA A 263 4.86 31.78 17.43
C ALA A 263 5.95 32.66 18.05
N ALA A 264 7.07 32.87 17.34
CA ALA A 264 8.16 33.72 17.80
C ALA A 264 7.76 35.20 17.91
N GLU A 265 7.08 35.75 16.90
CA GLU A 265 6.57 37.12 16.90
C GLU A 265 5.57 37.36 18.02
N LEU A 266 4.65 36.39 18.25
CA LEU A 266 3.65 36.50 19.30
C LEU A 266 4.27 36.43 20.70
N ARG A 267 5.25 35.54 20.92
CA ARG A 267 6.03 35.47 22.17
C ARG A 267 6.71 36.81 22.47
N LYS A 268 7.42 37.35 21.47
CA LYS A 268 8.10 38.65 21.59
C LYS A 268 7.11 39.77 21.95
N THR A 269 5.98 39.82 21.24
CA THR A 269 4.94 40.85 21.48
C THR A 269 4.35 40.73 22.89
N ASN A 270 4.15 39.50 23.38
CA ASN A 270 3.66 39.24 24.72
C ASN A 270 4.68 39.65 25.81
N GLU A 271 5.98 39.44 25.58
CA GLU A 271 7.03 39.95 26.46
C GLU A 271 7.05 41.49 26.52
N GLU A 272 6.79 42.16 25.40
CA GLU A 272 6.70 43.62 25.35
C GLU A 272 5.47 44.14 26.11
N VAL A 273 4.30 43.51 25.96
CA VAL A 273 3.09 43.88 26.73
C VAL A 273 3.22 43.65 28.23
N GLN A 274 3.96 42.63 28.65
CA GLN A 274 4.26 42.43 30.07
C GLN A 274 5.16 43.52 30.66
N LYS A 275 6.01 44.16 29.83
CA LYS A 275 6.90 45.24 30.26
C LYS A 275 6.21 46.60 30.25
N ASP A 276 5.36 46.84 29.27
CA ASP A 276 4.67 48.11 29.08
C ASP A 276 3.31 47.88 28.41
N SER A 277 2.25 48.23 29.14
CA SER A 277 0.86 48.03 28.72
C SER A 277 0.44 48.95 27.55
N SER A 278 1.26 49.94 27.18
CA SER A 278 1.04 50.79 26.00
C SER A 278 1.22 50.04 24.65
N TYR A 279 1.88 48.88 24.66
CA TYR A 279 2.07 48.02 23.48
C TYR A 279 0.80 47.24 23.07
N LEU A 280 -0.29 47.33 23.84
CA LEU A 280 -1.55 46.65 23.51
C LEU A 280 -2.12 47.05 22.13
N SER A 281 -1.85 48.28 21.68
CA SER A 281 -2.29 48.79 20.37
C SER A 281 -1.51 48.15 19.20
N ALA A 282 -0.24 47.80 19.40
CA ALA A 282 0.55 47.03 18.44
C ALA A 282 0.04 45.59 18.34
N LEU A 283 -0.46 45.07 19.45
CA LEU A 283 -0.96 43.70 19.60
C LEU A 283 -2.25 43.44 18.80
N THR A 284 -3.16 44.42 18.74
CA THR A 284 -4.38 44.35 17.91
C THR A 284 -4.08 44.31 16.41
N SER A 285 -2.92 44.83 15.99
CA SER A 285 -2.47 44.80 14.60
C SER A 285 -1.79 43.48 14.25
N LEU A 286 -1.06 42.88 15.19
CA LEU A 286 -0.38 41.59 15.02
C LEU A 286 -1.36 40.40 14.96
N ILE A 287 -2.42 40.45 15.78
CA ILE A 287 -3.45 39.39 15.82
C ILE A 287 -4.26 39.30 14.53
N LYS A 288 -4.38 40.40 13.77
CA LYS A 288 -5.00 40.40 12.44
C LYS A 288 -4.15 39.71 11.37
N ILE A 289 -2.89 39.40 11.68
CA ILE A 289 -1.92 38.79 10.77
C ILE A 289 -1.71 37.29 11.11
N LEU A 290 -2.27 36.80 12.23
CA LEU A 290 -2.22 35.38 12.56
C LEU A 290 -2.70 34.55 11.37
N PRO A 291 -1.93 33.57 10.91
CA PRO A 291 -2.27 32.80 9.73
C PRO A 291 -3.59 32.07 9.99
N MET A 292 -4.66 32.54 9.34
CA MET A 292 -5.85 31.73 9.12
C MET A 292 -5.45 30.66 8.12
N LEU A 293 -4.83 29.59 8.60
CA LEU A 293 -4.64 28.39 7.82
C LEU A 293 -6.03 27.89 7.44
N ALA A 294 -6.41 28.00 6.18
CA ALA A 294 -7.53 27.25 5.65
C ALA A 294 -7.02 25.81 5.47
N VAL A 295 -7.42 24.92 6.38
CA VAL A 295 -7.24 23.46 6.23
C VAL A 295 -8.40 22.95 5.40
#